data_AF-A0A950RSC6-F1
#
_entry.id   AF-A0A950RSC6-F1
#
_cell.length_a   1.000
_cell.length_b   1.000
_cell.length_c   1.000
_cell.angle_alpha   90.00
_cell.angle_beta   90.00
_cell.angle_gamma   90.00
#
_symmetry.space_group_name_H-M   'P 1'
#
loop_
_entity.id
_entity.type
_entity.pdbx_description
1 polymer ?
#
loop_
_entity_poly.entity_id
_entity_poly.type
_entity_poly.pdbx_seq_one_letter_code
_entity_poly.pdbx_strand_id
1 'polypeptide(L)'
;LADPERGLGKVVVTMSPEALDFLAEMSDGDARRALTALEVGVLSAAEQPVAFTLEVARESIQRKALDYDATGDAHYDVASAFIKSMRGSDPDAAIYWLARMLEAGEDPRFIARRIVICASEDVGNADPQALVVAAAALQATEFVGLPECQLPLAQAVTYIATAPKSNASTLAIAKAREDVRTGRTLPVPAPLRDSHYRGAEQLGRGIGYQYSHEFAGGWVEQAYLPEDRRYYEPVDRGYEAAIRKRMEELRQFRKSKGQEPSS
;
A
#
# COMPACT_ATOMS: atom_id res chain seq x y z
N LEU A 1 -4.84 -25.45 28.34
CA LEU A 1 -5.37 -25.46 29.72
C LEU A 1 -4.89 -26.67 30.53
N ALA A 2 -4.96 -27.90 30.03
CA ALA A 2 -4.64 -29.10 30.84
C ALA A 2 -3.16 -29.55 30.85
N ASP A 3 -2.28 -28.98 30.00
CA ASP A 3 -0.86 -29.38 29.94
C ASP A 3 -0.07 -28.75 31.12
N PRO A 4 0.48 -29.55 32.05
CA PRO A 4 1.19 -29.05 33.23
C PRO A 4 2.67 -28.70 32.98
N GLU A 5 3.25 -29.09 31.84
CA GLU A 5 4.65 -28.83 31.48
C GLU A 5 4.78 -27.66 30.51
N ARG A 6 3.85 -27.53 29.55
CA ARG A 6 3.88 -26.51 28.48
C ARG A 6 2.66 -25.58 28.48
N GLY A 7 1.84 -25.61 29.54
CA GLY A 7 0.66 -24.77 29.65
C GLY A 7 0.22 -24.53 31.08
N LEU A 8 -1.03 -24.10 31.23
CA LEU A 8 -1.62 -23.71 32.51
C LEU A 8 -2.10 -24.90 33.38
N GLY A 9 -1.65 -26.13 33.12
CA GLY A 9 -2.16 -27.34 33.80
C GLY A 9 -1.86 -27.43 35.30
N LYS A 10 -1.03 -26.54 35.84
CA LYS A 10 -0.77 -26.36 37.28
C LYS A 10 -1.68 -25.32 37.92
N VAL A 11 -2.45 -24.59 37.13
CA VAL A 11 -3.35 -23.51 37.54
C VAL A 11 -4.79 -23.98 37.30
N VAL A 12 -5.63 -23.96 38.34
CA VAL A 12 -7.03 -24.32 38.20
C VAL A 12 -7.77 -23.13 37.60
N VAL A 13 -8.12 -23.22 36.31
CA VAL A 13 -8.80 -22.15 35.57
C VAL A 13 -10.21 -22.61 35.20
N THR A 14 -11.21 -21.83 35.60
CA THR A 14 -12.61 -22.00 35.17
C THR A 14 -12.95 -20.88 34.21
N MET A 15 -13.18 -21.19 32.94
CA MET A 15 -13.49 -20.20 31.90
C MET A 15 -14.99 -20.13 31.63
N SER A 16 -15.54 -18.90 31.61
CA SER A 16 -16.96 -18.72 31.27
C SER A 16 -17.19 -18.86 29.75
N PRO A 17 -18.37 -19.34 29.31
CA PRO A 17 -18.68 -19.45 27.88
C PRO A 17 -18.55 -18.12 27.13
N GLU A 18 -18.97 -17.02 27.76
CA GLU A 18 -18.91 -15.68 27.16
C GLU A 18 -17.47 -15.18 27.00
N ALA A 19 -16.57 -15.57 27.92
CA ALA A 19 -15.15 -15.27 27.80
C ALA A 19 -14.50 -16.03 26.64
N LEU A 20 -14.89 -17.30 26.44
CA LEU A 20 -14.43 -18.13 25.33
C LEU A 20 -14.89 -17.55 23.98
N ASP A 21 -16.18 -17.22 23.86
CA ASP A 21 -16.76 -16.63 22.65
C ASP A 21 -16.09 -15.28 22.32
N PHE A 22 -15.88 -14.44 23.34
CA PHE A 22 -15.19 -13.16 23.18
C PHE A 22 -13.73 -13.32 22.74
N LEU A 23 -12.97 -14.25 23.32
CA LEU A 23 -11.61 -14.55 22.88
C LEU A 23 -11.57 -15.07 21.44
N ALA A 24 -12.52 -15.91 21.05
CA ALA A 24 -12.63 -16.43 19.69
C ALA A 24 -12.92 -15.32 18.67
N GLU A 25 -13.87 -14.44 18.97
CA GLU A 25 -14.21 -13.29 18.12
C GLU A 25 -13.02 -12.32 18.01
N MET A 26 -12.41 -11.95 19.13
CA MET A 26 -11.30 -11.00 19.15
C MET A 26 -9.99 -11.53 18.57
N SER A 27 -9.88 -12.84 18.38
CA SER A 27 -8.69 -13.47 17.81
C SER A 27 -8.78 -13.68 16.31
N ASP A 28 -9.95 -13.45 15.68
CA ASP A 28 -10.18 -13.56 14.23
C ASP A 28 -9.61 -14.86 13.61
N GLY A 29 -9.70 -15.97 14.37
CA GLY A 29 -9.17 -17.28 13.95
C GLY A 29 -7.69 -17.56 14.28
N ASP A 30 -6.90 -16.59 14.79
CA ASP A 30 -5.53 -16.86 15.26
C ASP A 30 -5.55 -17.46 16.69
N ALA A 31 -5.40 -18.78 16.76
CA ALA A 31 -5.37 -19.52 18.02
C ALA A 31 -4.22 -19.08 18.95
N ARG A 32 -3.10 -18.57 18.43
CA ARG A 32 -1.99 -18.06 19.27
C ARG A 32 -2.42 -16.81 20.00
N ARG A 33 -3.09 -15.88 19.31
CA ARG A 33 -3.63 -14.65 19.91
C ARG A 33 -4.61 -14.95 21.04
N ALA A 34 -5.49 -15.94 20.83
CA ALA A 34 -6.42 -16.41 21.86
C ALA A 34 -5.68 -17.01 23.07
N LEU A 35 -4.68 -17.87 22.82
CA LEU A 35 -3.89 -18.51 23.87
C LEU A 35 -3.03 -17.52 24.66
N THR A 36 -2.44 -16.53 24.00
CA THR A 36 -1.66 -15.48 24.66
C THR A 36 -2.54 -14.59 25.52
N ALA A 37 -3.73 -14.18 25.05
CA ALA A 37 -4.67 -13.42 25.86
C ALA A 37 -5.13 -14.22 27.09
N LEU A 38 -5.44 -15.50 26.90
CA LEU A 38 -5.76 -16.42 28.00
C LEU A 38 -4.61 -16.53 29.02
N GLU A 39 -3.37 -16.68 28.55
CA GLU A 39 -2.19 -16.76 29.41
C GLU A 39 -2.00 -15.47 30.23
N VAL A 40 -2.09 -14.31 29.58
CA VAL A 40 -1.98 -13.00 30.26
C VAL A 40 -3.06 -12.86 31.34
N GLY A 41 -4.32 -13.18 31.03
CA GLY A 41 -5.41 -13.07 32.00
C GLY A 41 -5.29 -14.05 33.17
N VAL A 42 -4.77 -15.26 32.92
CA VAL A 42 -4.54 -16.26 33.99
C VAL A 42 -3.36 -15.89 34.88
N LEU A 43 -2.25 -15.44 34.30
CA LEU A 43 -1.06 -15.02 35.06
C LEU A 43 -1.27 -13.71 35.83
N SER A 44 -2.21 -12.88 35.37
CA SER A 44 -2.57 -11.61 36.02
C SER A 44 -3.64 -11.75 37.12
N ALA A 45 -4.20 -12.94 37.31
CA ALA A 45 -5.25 -13.17 38.29
C ALA A 45 -4.71 -13.11 39.72
N ALA A 46 -5.35 -12.32 40.59
CA ALA A 46 -4.94 -12.15 41.98
C ALA A 46 -5.31 -13.34 42.89
N GLU A 47 -6.27 -14.15 42.47
CA GLU A 47 -6.81 -15.26 43.27
C GLU A 47 -6.76 -16.59 42.52
N GLN A 48 -6.66 -17.68 43.27
CA GLN A 48 -6.69 -19.06 42.78
C GLN A 48 -7.80 -19.84 43.52
N PRO A 49 -8.64 -20.64 42.81
CA PRO A 49 -8.64 -20.90 41.37
C PRO A 49 -9.06 -19.68 40.53
N VAL A 50 -8.50 -19.53 39.32
CA VAL A 50 -8.80 -18.41 38.42
C VAL A 50 -10.19 -18.58 37.82
N ALA A 51 -11.10 -17.65 38.14
CA ALA A 51 -12.34 -17.48 37.39
C ALA A 51 -12.08 -16.58 36.18
N PHE A 52 -11.89 -17.17 35.00
CA PHE A 52 -11.66 -16.44 33.75
C PHE A 52 -13.01 -16.00 33.16
N THR A 53 -13.48 -14.84 33.62
CA THR A 53 -14.75 -14.23 33.19
C THR A 53 -14.56 -13.38 31.93
N LEU A 54 -15.67 -12.92 31.33
CA LEU A 54 -15.64 -11.97 30.23
C LEU A 54 -14.85 -10.69 30.58
N GLU A 55 -14.92 -10.23 31.82
CA GLU A 55 -14.19 -9.05 32.27
C GLU A 55 -12.68 -9.31 32.30
N VAL A 56 -12.26 -10.47 32.83
CA VAL A 56 -10.85 -10.90 32.79
C VAL A 56 -10.36 -11.06 31.36
N ALA A 57 -11.19 -11.59 30.45
CA ALA A 57 -10.87 -11.70 29.03
C ALA A 57 -10.66 -10.31 28.39
N ARG A 58 -11.57 -9.37 28.65
CA ARG A 58 -11.46 -7.97 28.18
C ARG A 58 -10.21 -7.30 28.73
N GLU A 59 -9.96 -7.41 30.03
CA GLU A 59 -8.76 -6.89 30.67
C GLU A 59 -7.49 -7.52 30.11
N SER A 60 -7.48 -8.82 29.82
CA SER A 60 -6.29 -9.50 29.29
C SER A 60 -5.92 -9.01 27.88
N ILE A 61 -6.93 -8.80 27.03
CA ILE A 61 -6.76 -8.21 25.69
C ILE A 61 -6.36 -6.74 25.79
N GLN A 62 -6.99 -5.97 26.69
CA GLN A 62 -6.67 -4.56 26.92
C GLN A 62 -5.28 -4.38 27.52
N ARG A 63 -4.85 -5.21 28.48
CA ARG A 63 -3.50 -5.19 29.05
C ARG A 63 -2.46 -5.55 28.00
N LYS A 64 -2.74 -6.49 27.10
CA LYS A 64 -1.85 -6.73 25.96
C LYS A 64 -1.84 -5.55 25.00
N ALA A 65 -3.00 -4.94 24.73
CA ALA A 65 -3.06 -3.72 23.95
C ALA A 65 -2.25 -2.59 24.60
N LEU A 66 -2.26 -2.45 25.94
CA LEU A 66 -1.48 -1.48 26.72
C LEU A 66 0.03 -1.81 26.81
N ASP A 67 0.42 -3.09 26.90
CA ASP A 67 1.82 -3.50 26.79
C ASP A 67 2.37 -3.33 25.36
N TYR A 68 1.47 -3.28 24.37
CA TYR A 68 1.76 -2.91 22.99
C TYR A 68 1.55 -1.40 22.71
N ASP A 69 0.86 -0.70 23.61
CA ASP A 69 0.49 0.73 23.56
C ASP A 69 1.05 1.46 24.77
N ALA A 70 2.38 1.43 24.93
CA ALA A 70 3.03 2.35 25.87
C ALA A 70 3.04 3.81 25.35
N THR A 71 2.69 4.02 24.07
CA THR A 71 2.29 5.27 23.42
C THR A 71 1.92 4.91 21.98
N GLY A 72 0.72 5.22 21.48
CA GLY A 72 0.33 4.94 20.09
C GLY A 72 1.31 5.47 19.03
N ASP A 73 2.21 6.37 19.42
CA ASP A 73 3.38 6.83 18.65
C ASP A 73 4.34 5.70 18.23
N ALA A 74 4.53 4.66 19.06
CA ALA A 74 5.49 3.59 18.79
C ALA A 74 5.11 2.71 17.59
N HIS A 75 3.82 2.43 17.40
CA HIS A 75 3.29 1.74 16.23
C HIS A 75 3.60 2.54 14.95
N TYR A 76 3.29 3.84 14.95
CA TYR A 76 3.56 4.71 13.80
C TYR A 76 5.05 4.90 13.54
N ASP A 77 5.87 4.96 14.59
CA ASP A 77 7.32 5.08 14.46
C ASP A 77 7.96 3.85 13.83
N VAL A 78 7.54 2.65 14.24
CA VAL A 78 8.03 1.39 13.63
C VAL A 78 7.56 1.29 12.16
N ALA A 79 6.28 1.56 11.88
CA ALA A 79 5.76 1.55 10.52
C ALA A 79 6.42 2.64 9.63
N SER A 80 6.80 3.77 10.23
CA SER A 80 7.52 4.87 9.60
C SER A 80 8.96 4.48 9.29
N ALA A 81 9.66 3.85 10.24
CA ALA A 81 11.01 3.33 10.06
C ALA A 81 11.03 2.24 8.98
N PHE A 82 10.06 1.33 8.99
CA PHE A 82 9.89 0.30 7.97
C PHE A 82 9.82 0.86 6.54
N ILE A 83 8.94 1.85 6.31
CA ILE A 83 8.84 2.52 5.00
C ILE A 83 10.12 3.27 4.65
N LYS A 84 10.71 3.99 5.60
CA LYS A 84 11.95 4.74 5.37
C LYS A 84 13.12 3.83 5.03
N SER A 85 13.22 2.64 5.62
CA SER A 85 14.24 1.64 5.28
C SER A 85 14.06 1.10 3.86
N MET A 86 12.83 0.75 3.45
CA MET A 86 12.57 0.35 2.06
C MET A 86 12.90 1.47 1.08
N ARG A 87 12.45 2.70 1.35
CA ARG A 87 12.74 3.90 0.55
C ARG A 87 14.24 4.20 0.47
N GLY A 88 14.93 4.07 1.59
CA GLY A 88 16.37 4.27 1.76
C GLY A 88 17.22 3.18 1.12
N SER A 89 16.61 2.13 0.59
CA SER A 89 17.27 0.97 0.00
C SER A 89 18.14 0.18 0.98
N ASP A 90 17.66 0.06 2.21
CA ASP A 90 18.27 -0.76 3.27
C ASP A 90 17.39 -2.00 3.53
N PRO A 91 17.65 -3.14 2.85
CA PRO A 91 16.85 -4.35 3.00
C PRO A 91 16.98 -4.98 4.39
N ASP A 92 18.14 -4.87 5.02
CA ASP A 92 18.42 -5.45 6.34
C ASP A 92 17.60 -4.72 7.42
N ALA A 93 17.64 -3.38 7.42
CA ALA A 93 16.81 -2.58 8.31
C ALA A 93 15.32 -2.79 8.04
N ALA A 94 14.91 -2.89 6.78
CA ALA A 94 13.50 -3.11 6.42
C ALA A 94 12.98 -4.47 6.94
N ILE A 95 13.79 -5.54 6.83
CA ILE A 95 13.45 -6.85 7.40
C ILE A 95 13.43 -6.82 8.92
N TYR A 96 14.35 -6.10 9.57
CA TYR A 96 14.32 -5.92 11.02
C TYR A 96 13.02 -5.26 11.49
N TRP A 97 12.58 -4.19 10.83
CA TRP A 97 11.32 -3.52 11.18
C TRP A 97 10.09 -4.37 10.86
N LEU A 98 10.11 -5.16 9.78
CA LEU A 98 9.09 -6.18 9.50
C LEU A 98 8.97 -7.17 10.67
N ALA A 99 10.09 -7.78 11.08
CA ALA A 99 10.12 -8.74 12.17
C ALA A 99 9.62 -8.12 13.49
N ARG A 100 10.05 -6.89 13.80
CA ARG A 100 9.58 -6.13 14.97
C ARG A 100 8.06 -5.95 14.99
N MET A 101 7.44 -5.66 13.85
CA MET A 101 5.97 -5.54 13.76
C MET A 101 5.29 -6.90 13.94
N LEU A 102 5.80 -7.95 13.31
CA LEU A 102 5.23 -9.31 13.40
C LEU A 102 5.28 -9.86 14.83
N GLU A 103 6.43 -9.76 15.51
CA GLU A 103 6.61 -10.21 16.90
C GLU A 103 5.73 -9.42 17.87
N ALA A 104 5.46 -8.17 17.55
CA ALA A 104 4.61 -7.32 18.36
C ALA A 104 3.11 -7.51 18.07
N GLY A 105 2.74 -8.40 17.14
CA GLY A 105 1.36 -8.77 16.85
C GLY A 105 0.63 -7.80 15.93
N GLU A 106 1.36 -7.01 15.14
CA GLU A 106 0.80 -6.13 14.12
C GLU A 106 -0.05 -6.91 13.11
N ASP A 107 -1.16 -6.32 12.64
CA ASP A 107 -1.97 -6.93 11.59
C ASP A 107 -1.13 -7.11 10.31
N PRO A 108 -0.92 -8.34 9.82
CA PRO A 108 -0.17 -8.59 8.58
C PRO A 108 -0.76 -7.85 7.37
N ARG A 109 -2.08 -7.61 7.36
CA ARG A 109 -2.73 -6.84 6.29
C ARG A 109 -2.34 -5.36 6.37
N PHE A 110 -2.12 -4.81 7.57
CA PHE A 110 -1.56 -3.47 7.72
C PHE A 110 -0.16 -3.39 7.11
N ILE A 111 0.73 -4.31 7.46
CA ILE A 111 2.09 -4.38 6.91
C ILE A 111 2.05 -4.48 5.37
N ALA A 112 1.24 -5.40 4.83
CA ALA A 112 1.09 -5.59 3.39
C ALA A 112 0.60 -4.32 2.67
N ARG A 113 -0.37 -3.59 3.24
CA ARG A 113 -0.83 -2.30 2.69
C ARG A 113 0.31 -1.28 2.63
N ARG A 114 1.18 -1.23 3.64
CA ARG A 114 2.35 -0.32 3.66
C ARG A 114 3.36 -0.67 2.57
N ILE A 115 3.59 -1.96 2.33
CA ILE A 115 4.43 -2.45 1.22
C ILE A 115 3.87 -1.99 -0.14
N VAL A 116 2.56 -2.17 -0.37
CA VAL A 116 1.88 -1.72 -1.61
C VAL A 116 2.02 -0.21 -1.83
N ILE A 117 1.84 0.59 -0.76
CA ILE A 117 2.03 2.05 -0.82
C ILE A 117 3.47 2.37 -1.23
N CYS A 118 4.48 1.77 -0.60
CA CYS A 118 5.90 2.04 -0.90
C CYS A 118 6.27 1.63 -2.33
N ALA A 119 5.77 0.50 -2.82
CA ALA A 119 5.97 0.07 -4.19
C ALA A 119 5.48 1.12 -5.21
N SER A 120 4.31 1.71 -4.99
CA SER A 120 3.80 2.77 -5.87
C SER A 120 4.44 4.14 -5.62
N GLU A 121 4.74 4.48 -4.37
CA GLU A 121 5.17 5.82 -3.95
C GLU A 121 6.66 6.07 -4.22
N ASP A 122 7.49 5.07 -3.89
CA ASP A 122 8.94 5.20 -3.79
C ASP A 122 9.70 4.41 -4.87
N VAL A 123 9.09 3.39 -5.49
CA VAL A 123 9.63 2.68 -6.65
C VAL A 123 8.97 3.17 -7.95
N GLY A 124 7.64 3.20 -7.98
CA GLY A 124 6.87 3.75 -9.10
C GLY A 124 7.19 3.06 -10.43
N ASN A 125 7.29 3.86 -11.50
CA ASN A 125 7.61 3.30 -12.82
C ASN A 125 9.10 3.00 -13.01
N ALA A 126 9.98 3.27 -12.03
CA ALA A 126 11.38 2.89 -12.14
C ALA A 126 11.52 1.36 -12.11
N ASP A 127 10.60 0.68 -11.44
CA ASP A 127 10.36 -0.75 -11.63
C ASP A 127 8.86 -1.08 -11.41
N PRO A 128 8.07 -1.14 -12.51
CA PRO A 128 6.64 -1.41 -12.41
C PRO A 128 6.29 -2.78 -11.78
N GLN A 129 7.22 -3.74 -11.76
CA GLN A 129 6.99 -5.05 -11.14
C GLN A 129 6.90 -4.96 -9.61
N ALA A 130 7.45 -3.91 -8.98
CA ALA A 130 7.34 -3.75 -7.53
C ALA A 130 5.88 -3.72 -7.05
N LEU A 131 4.98 -3.06 -7.80
CA LEU A 131 3.56 -3.03 -7.45
C LEU A 131 2.91 -4.40 -7.60
N VAL A 132 3.29 -5.17 -8.62
CA VAL A 132 2.78 -6.53 -8.86
C VAL A 132 3.23 -7.48 -7.74
N VAL A 133 4.52 -7.44 -7.38
CA VAL A 133 5.08 -8.22 -6.27
C VAL A 133 4.40 -7.85 -4.95
N ALA A 134 4.22 -6.57 -4.67
CA ALA A 134 3.54 -6.11 -3.45
C ALA A 134 2.06 -6.55 -3.39
N ALA A 135 1.34 -6.47 -4.51
CA ALA A 135 -0.05 -6.91 -4.60
C ALA A 135 -0.17 -8.43 -4.40
N ALA A 136 0.73 -9.22 -5.00
CA ALA A 136 0.78 -10.66 -4.80
C ALA A 136 1.09 -11.01 -3.33
N ALA A 137 2.00 -10.27 -2.69
CA ALA A 137 2.30 -10.46 -1.27
C ALA A 137 1.11 -10.13 -0.36
N LEU A 138 0.34 -9.07 -0.67
CA LEU A 138 -0.91 -8.78 0.03
C LEU A 138 -1.93 -9.92 -0.11
N GLN A 139 -2.18 -10.39 -1.34
CA GLN A 139 -3.10 -11.50 -1.58
C GLN A 139 -2.64 -12.79 -0.88
N ALA A 140 -1.35 -13.11 -0.96
CA ALA A 140 -0.78 -14.24 -0.26
C ALA A 140 -0.92 -14.10 1.27
N THR A 141 -0.80 -12.87 1.79
CA THR A 141 -0.98 -12.59 3.22
C THR A 141 -2.41 -12.89 3.67
N GLU A 142 -3.40 -12.46 2.88
CA GLU A 142 -4.82 -12.71 3.18
C GLU A 142 -5.19 -14.19 3.03
N PHE A 143 -4.62 -14.89 2.05
CA PHE A 143 -4.91 -16.28 1.77
C PHE A 143 -4.23 -17.24 2.76
N VAL A 144 -2.98 -16.98 3.12
CA VAL A 144 -2.16 -17.89 3.93
C VAL A 144 -2.29 -17.61 5.43
N GLY A 145 -2.30 -16.34 5.83
CA GLY A 145 -2.27 -15.96 7.26
C GLY A 145 -0.94 -16.25 7.95
N LEU A 146 -0.86 -15.90 9.24
CA LEU A 146 0.33 -16.18 10.06
C LEU A 146 0.35 -17.65 10.54
N PRO A 147 1.55 -18.23 10.76
CA PRO A 147 2.87 -17.60 10.64
C PRO A 147 3.44 -17.53 9.22
N GLU A 148 2.94 -18.29 8.24
CA GLU A 148 3.60 -18.46 6.94
C GLU A 148 3.54 -17.22 6.05
N CYS A 149 2.59 -16.29 6.24
CA CYS A 149 2.53 -15.05 5.47
C CYS A 149 3.73 -14.12 5.66
N GLN A 150 4.55 -14.33 6.70
CA GLN A 150 5.81 -13.61 6.87
C GLN A 150 6.78 -13.80 5.69
N LEU A 151 6.72 -14.95 5.01
CA LEU A 151 7.61 -15.29 3.89
C LEU A 151 7.33 -14.43 2.64
N PRO A 152 6.09 -14.37 2.09
CA PRO A 152 5.79 -13.47 0.98
C PRO A 152 5.96 -11.99 1.37
N LEU A 153 5.70 -11.60 2.63
CA LEU A 153 5.99 -10.25 3.11
C LEU A 153 7.49 -9.93 3.03
N ALA A 154 8.36 -10.81 3.56
CA ALA A 154 9.80 -10.63 3.52
C ALA A 154 10.35 -10.58 2.08
N GLN A 155 9.80 -11.40 1.18
CA GLN A 155 10.15 -11.39 -0.23
C GLN A 155 9.81 -10.04 -0.88
N ALA A 156 8.60 -9.50 -0.65
CA ALA A 156 8.23 -8.21 -1.21
C ALA A 156 9.03 -7.04 -0.63
N VAL A 157 9.33 -7.07 0.67
CA VAL A 157 10.14 -6.05 1.34
C VAL A 157 11.54 -5.97 0.75
N THR A 158 12.22 -7.12 0.61
CA THR A 158 13.58 -7.17 0.05
C THR A 158 13.60 -6.78 -1.42
N TYR A 159 12.59 -7.17 -2.20
CA TYR A 159 12.41 -6.71 -3.58
C TYR A 159 12.31 -5.18 -3.66
N ILE A 160 11.39 -4.57 -2.91
CA ILE A 160 11.16 -3.12 -2.94
C ILE A 160 12.36 -2.34 -2.42
N ALA A 161 12.99 -2.81 -1.33
CA ALA A 161 14.18 -2.19 -0.78
C ALA A 161 15.33 -2.16 -1.80
N THR A 162 15.48 -3.20 -2.62
CA THR A 162 16.56 -3.28 -3.62
C THR A 162 16.18 -2.72 -5.01
N ALA A 163 14.91 -2.41 -5.25
CA ALA A 163 14.44 -1.84 -6.52
C ALA A 163 14.95 -0.41 -6.78
N PRO A 164 15.10 0.02 -8.06
CA PRO A 164 15.38 1.40 -8.40
C PRO A 164 14.26 2.32 -7.91
N LYS A 165 14.61 3.45 -7.29
CA LYS A 165 13.63 4.35 -6.67
C LYS A 165 13.14 5.45 -7.62
N SER A 166 11.85 5.74 -7.61
CA SER A 166 11.26 6.92 -8.23
C SER A 166 9.92 7.27 -7.59
N ASN A 167 9.75 8.55 -7.25
CA ASN A 167 8.47 9.13 -6.84
C ASN A 167 7.85 10.01 -7.93
N ALA A 168 8.30 9.89 -9.19
CA ALA A 168 7.88 10.78 -10.29
C ALA A 168 6.38 10.71 -10.57
N SER A 169 5.77 9.52 -10.52
CA SER A 169 4.32 9.32 -10.65
C SER A 169 3.56 9.95 -9.47
N THR A 170 4.07 9.80 -8.25
CA THR A 170 3.51 10.40 -7.03
C THR A 170 3.49 11.91 -7.10
N LEU A 171 4.61 12.53 -7.50
CA LEU A 171 4.69 13.97 -7.69
C LEU A 171 3.78 14.44 -8.83
N ALA A 172 3.65 13.66 -9.91
CA ALA A 172 2.77 14.00 -11.03
C ALA A 172 1.30 14.12 -10.60
N ILE A 173 0.79 13.12 -9.87
CA ILE A 173 -0.60 13.17 -9.39
C ILE A 173 -0.80 14.25 -8.32
N ALA A 174 0.20 14.51 -7.47
CA ALA A 174 0.13 15.58 -6.48
C ALA A 174 0.00 16.96 -7.16
N LYS A 175 0.89 17.27 -8.12
CA LYS A 175 0.85 18.51 -8.91
C LYS A 175 -0.47 18.68 -9.66
N ALA A 176 -0.95 17.63 -10.34
CA ALA A 176 -2.20 17.69 -11.09
C ALA A 176 -3.43 17.91 -10.18
N ARG A 177 -3.47 17.26 -9.02
CA ARG A 177 -4.55 17.46 -8.03
C ARG A 177 -4.52 18.84 -7.41
N GLU A 178 -3.35 19.43 -7.21
CA GLU A 178 -3.22 20.80 -6.72
C GLU A 178 -3.83 21.81 -7.70
N ASP A 179 -3.55 21.67 -8.99
CA ASP A 179 -4.13 22.54 -10.03
C ASP A 179 -5.66 22.46 -10.02
N VAL A 180 -6.22 21.26 -9.94
CA VAL A 180 -7.69 21.06 -9.89
C VAL A 180 -8.28 21.69 -8.62
N ARG A 181 -7.66 21.49 -7.45
CA ARG A 181 -8.16 22.04 -6.18
C ARG A 181 -8.07 23.56 -6.11
N THR A 182 -7.06 24.15 -6.75
CA THR A 182 -6.82 25.60 -6.74
C THR A 182 -7.57 26.35 -7.86
N GLY A 183 -8.51 25.69 -8.54
CA GLY A 183 -9.34 26.31 -9.56
C GLY A 183 -8.62 26.57 -10.90
N ARG A 184 -7.42 26.03 -11.10
CA ARG A 184 -6.68 26.06 -12.37
C ARG A 184 -7.14 24.94 -13.30
N THR A 185 -8.44 24.64 -13.28
CA THR A 185 -9.07 23.56 -14.04
C THR A 185 -9.21 23.95 -15.51
N LEU A 186 -8.73 23.08 -16.40
CA LEU A 186 -8.78 23.31 -17.84
C LEU A 186 -10.03 22.64 -18.44
N PRO A 187 -10.71 23.27 -19.41
CA PRO A 187 -11.83 22.63 -20.09
C PRO A 187 -11.33 21.44 -20.92
N VAL A 188 -12.17 20.41 -21.08
CA VAL A 188 -11.87 19.32 -22.01
C VAL A 188 -11.84 19.89 -23.46
N PRO A 189 -10.71 19.74 -24.20
CA PRO A 189 -10.62 20.14 -25.60
C PRO A 189 -11.75 19.57 -26.45
N ALA A 190 -12.30 20.34 -27.38
CA ALA A 190 -13.47 19.93 -28.17
C ALA A 190 -13.31 18.58 -28.93
N PRO A 191 -12.14 18.28 -29.54
CA PRO A 191 -11.89 16.98 -30.17
C PRO A 191 -11.91 15.79 -29.19
N LEU A 192 -11.68 16.02 -27.89
CA LEU A 192 -11.65 14.95 -26.88
C LEU A 192 -12.99 14.77 -26.16
N ARG A 193 -13.99 15.62 -26.46
CA ARG A 193 -15.31 15.50 -25.84
C ARG A 193 -16.05 14.32 -26.47
N ASP A 194 -16.78 13.59 -25.62
CA ASP A 194 -17.62 12.47 -26.05
C ASP A 194 -18.58 12.87 -27.19
N SER A 195 -18.60 12.04 -28.23
CA SER A 195 -19.41 12.20 -29.45
C SER A 195 -20.54 11.17 -29.56
N HIS A 196 -20.68 10.25 -28.60
CA HIS A 196 -21.61 9.11 -28.71
C HIS A 196 -23.06 9.40 -28.31
N TYR A 197 -23.39 10.62 -27.87
CA TYR A 197 -24.74 10.99 -27.45
C TYR A 197 -25.51 11.79 -28.52
N ARG A 198 -26.83 11.68 -28.51
CA ARG A 198 -27.72 12.32 -29.49
C ARG A 198 -27.56 13.84 -29.45
N GLY A 199 -27.14 14.44 -30.57
CA GLY A 199 -26.87 15.88 -30.69
C GLY A 199 -25.41 16.31 -30.54
N ALA A 200 -24.47 15.37 -30.34
CA ALA A 200 -23.04 15.68 -30.23
C ALA A 200 -22.45 16.32 -31.51
N GLU A 201 -22.86 15.85 -32.69
CA GLU A 201 -22.45 16.42 -33.99
C GLU A 201 -22.88 17.89 -34.15
N GLN A 202 -24.13 18.22 -33.74
CA GLN A 202 -24.64 19.59 -33.77
C GLN A 202 -23.90 20.53 -32.79
N LEU A 203 -23.31 19.97 -31.73
CA LEU A 203 -22.51 20.70 -30.75
C LEU A 203 -21.01 20.69 -31.07
N GLY A 204 -20.62 20.15 -32.22
CA GLY A 204 -19.23 20.07 -32.66
C GLY A 204 -18.32 19.24 -31.75
N ARG A 205 -18.87 18.27 -31.00
CA ARG A 205 -18.09 17.44 -30.07
C ARG A 205 -17.44 16.26 -30.79
N GLY A 206 -16.17 16.00 -30.47
CA GLY A 206 -15.39 14.93 -31.09
C GLY A 206 -14.93 15.23 -32.54
N ILE A 207 -15.38 16.34 -33.13
CA ILE A 207 -14.92 16.78 -34.45
C ILE A 207 -13.44 17.12 -34.38
N GLY A 208 -12.66 16.57 -35.31
CA GLY A 208 -11.21 16.77 -35.38
C GLY A 208 -10.39 15.88 -34.45
N TYR A 209 -11.01 14.88 -33.80
CA TYR A 209 -10.26 13.87 -33.07
C TYR A 209 -9.40 13.04 -34.03
N GLN A 210 -8.10 12.98 -33.75
CA GLN A 210 -7.15 12.15 -34.48
C GLN A 210 -6.89 10.85 -33.70
N TYR A 211 -7.29 9.73 -34.29
CA TYR A 211 -7.11 8.40 -33.68
C TYR A 211 -5.67 7.92 -33.85
N SER A 212 -4.90 7.87 -32.76
CA SER A 212 -3.43 7.70 -32.80
C SER A 212 -2.95 6.43 -33.52
N HIS A 213 -3.75 5.37 -33.56
CA HIS A 213 -3.38 4.11 -34.23
C HIS A 213 -3.39 4.20 -35.76
N GLU A 214 -4.02 5.22 -36.34
CA GLU A 214 -3.99 5.48 -37.79
C GLU A 214 -2.71 6.20 -38.23
N PHE A 215 -1.90 6.67 -37.28
CA PHE A 215 -0.68 7.41 -37.53
C PHE A 215 0.55 6.52 -37.32
N ALA A 216 1.62 6.81 -38.09
CA ALA A 216 2.87 6.06 -38.00
C ALA A 216 3.41 6.05 -36.55
N GLY A 217 3.84 4.88 -36.08
CA GLY A 217 4.32 4.70 -34.71
C GLY A 217 3.22 4.72 -33.63
N GLY A 218 1.94 4.74 -34.03
CA GLY A 218 0.80 4.73 -33.11
C GLY A 218 0.68 6.03 -32.30
N TRP A 219 1.08 7.16 -32.86
CA TRP A 219 1.12 8.45 -32.18
C TRP A 219 0.76 9.60 -33.14
N VAL A 220 0.05 10.59 -32.62
CA VAL A 220 -0.31 11.81 -33.35
C VAL A 220 -0.07 13.04 -32.48
N GLU A 221 0.34 14.14 -33.13
CA GLU A 221 0.36 15.44 -32.47
C GLU A 221 -1.07 16.00 -32.37
N GLN A 222 -1.59 15.99 -31.15
CA GLN A 222 -2.88 16.55 -30.79
C GLN A 222 -2.79 17.13 -29.38
N ALA A 223 -3.48 18.25 -29.14
CA ALA A 223 -3.59 18.83 -27.81
C ALA A 223 -4.51 17.96 -26.93
N TYR A 224 -3.92 17.27 -25.95
CA TYR A 224 -4.66 16.49 -24.95
C TYR A 224 -5.03 17.32 -23.70
N LEU A 225 -4.32 18.43 -23.49
CA LEU A 225 -4.65 19.51 -22.55
C LEU A 225 -4.68 20.83 -23.31
N PRO A 226 -5.53 21.81 -22.93
CA PRO A 226 -5.57 23.13 -23.56
C PRO A 226 -4.29 23.95 -23.42
N GLU A 227 -3.50 23.68 -22.39
CA GLU A 227 -2.23 24.34 -22.10
C GLU A 227 -1.12 23.30 -22.00
N ASP A 228 0.11 23.69 -22.34
CA ASP A 228 1.29 22.84 -22.17
C ASP A 228 1.65 22.74 -20.69
N ARG A 229 1.09 21.73 -20.01
CA ARG A 229 1.38 21.41 -18.62
C ARG A 229 2.15 20.11 -18.50
N ARG A 230 3.22 20.15 -17.71
CA ARG A 230 4.07 18.99 -17.45
C ARG A 230 3.96 18.57 -15.99
N TYR A 231 3.24 17.48 -15.76
CA TYR A 231 3.13 16.88 -14.43
C TYR A 231 4.15 15.75 -14.23
N TYR A 232 4.29 14.88 -15.23
CA TYR A 232 5.14 13.70 -15.14
C TYR A 232 6.55 13.97 -15.67
N GLU A 233 7.52 13.76 -14.79
CA GLU A 233 8.95 14.01 -14.99
C GLU A 233 9.72 12.74 -14.63
N PRO A 234 9.75 11.72 -15.52
CA PRO A 234 10.44 10.46 -15.25
C PRO A 234 11.93 10.69 -15.02
N VAL A 235 12.51 9.92 -14.09
CA VAL A 235 13.93 9.99 -13.76
C VAL A 235 14.75 9.00 -14.59
N ASP A 236 16.08 9.14 -14.57
CA ASP A 236 17.00 8.25 -15.26
C ASP A 236 17.41 7.06 -14.39
N ARG A 237 16.42 6.29 -13.91
CA ARG A 237 16.61 5.11 -13.06
C ARG A 237 15.66 4.00 -13.49
N GLY A 238 16.19 2.78 -13.60
CA GLY A 238 15.41 1.61 -13.98
C GLY A 238 14.64 1.79 -15.29
N TYR A 239 13.40 1.34 -15.33
CA TYR A 239 12.54 1.40 -16.50
C TYR A 239 12.13 2.85 -16.87
N GLU A 240 12.17 3.80 -15.93
CA GLU A 240 11.87 5.21 -16.25
C GLU A 240 12.88 5.84 -17.21
N ALA A 241 14.12 5.33 -17.31
CA ALA A 241 15.07 5.80 -18.31
C ALA A 241 14.53 5.62 -19.75
N ALA A 242 13.89 4.46 -20.02
CA ALA A 242 13.26 4.18 -21.32
C ALA A 242 12.02 5.05 -21.55
N ILE A 243 11.20 5.24 -20.50
CA ILE A 243 10.02 6.12 -20.56
C ILE A 243 10.45 7.56 -20.84
N ARG A 244 11.49 8.04 -20.15
CA ARG A 244 12.04 9.37 -20.32
C ARG A 244 12.51 9.60 -21.74
N LYS A 245 13.30 8.68 -22.30
CA LYS A 245 13.76 8.73 -23.69
C LYS A 245 12.59 8.84 -24.66
N ARG A 246 11.60 7.95 -24.56
CA ARG A 246 10.39 7.99 -25.40
C ARG A 246 9.66 9.33 -25.28
N MET A 247 9.55 9.87 -24.07
CA MET A 247 8.86 11.14 -23.84
C MET A 247 9.63 12.35 -24.37
N GLU A 248 10.95 12.32 -24.35
CA GLU A 248 11.79 13.34 -24.95
C GLU A 248 11.73 13.29 -26.48
N GLU A 249 11.78 12.10 -27.09
CA GLU A 249 11.60 11.91 -28.54
C GLU A 249 10.26 12.50 -29.02
N LEU A 250 9.15 12.13 -28.35
CA LEU A 250 7.82 12.64 -28.71
C LEU A 250 7.70 14.16 -28.55
N ARG A 251 8.41 14.76 -27.58
CA ARG A 251 8.45 16.23 -27.42
C ARG A 251 9.27 16.91 -28.51
N GLN A 252 10.37 16.29 -28.95
CA GLN A 252 11.17 16.80 -30.06
C GLN A 252 10.37 16.77 -31.36
N PHE A 253 9.64 15.68 -31.63
CA PHE A 253 8.76 15.58 -32.79
C PHE A 253 7.68 16.68 -32.82
N ARG A 254 7.05 16.99 -31.68
CA ARG A 254 6.10 18.12 -31.56
C ARG A 254 6.75 19.45 -31.91
N LYS A 255 7.95 19.72 -31.35
CA LYS A 255 8.68 20.97 -31.63
C LYS A 255 9.07 21.12 -33.10
N SER A 256 9.47 20.03 -33.77
CA SER A 256 9.83 20.09 -35.20
C SER A 256 8.63 20.34 -36.12
N LYS A 257 7.46 19.78 -35.78
CA LYS A 257 6.21 19.96 -36.55
C LYS A 257 5.61 21.34 -36.36
N GLY A 258 5.70 21.92 -35.15
CA GLY A 258 5.29 23.30 -34.89
C GLY A 258 6.17 24.38 -35.54
N GLN A 259 7.28 24.01 -36.21
CA GLN A 259 8.18 24.93 -36.92
C GLN A 259 8.05 24.86 -38.46
N GLU A 260 7.19 23.99 -39.01
CA GLU A 260 6.85 24.04 -40.44
C GLU A 260 5.98 25.29 -40.68
N PRO A 261 6.41 26.26 -41.52
CA PRO A 261 5.60 27.44 -41.79
C PRO A 261 4.30 26.98 -42.48
N SER A 262 3.17 27.37 -41.90
CA SER A 262 1.84 27.21 -42.49
C SER A 262 1.87 27.81 -43.90
N SER A 263 1.93 26.93 -44.90
CA SER A 263 1.95 27.27 -46.32
C SER A 263 0.53 27.41 -46.83
#